data_AF-R5LFD2-F1
#
_entry.id   AF-R5LFD2-F1
#
_cell.length_a   1.000
_cell.length_b   1.000
_cell.length_c   1.000
_cell.angle_alpha   90.00
_cell.angle_beta   90.00
_cell.angle_gamma   90.00
#
_symmetry.space_group_name_H-M   'P 1'
#
loop_
_entity.id
_entity.type
_entity.pdbx_description
1 polymer ?
#
loop_
_entity_poly.entity_id
_entity_poly.type
_entity_poly.pdbx_seq_one_letter_code
_entity_poly.pdbx_strand_id
1 'polypeptide(L)'
;MKTQIIDILKSWKTEESTVNSTEELIKWIQNLNETTHVRIEETRITDDTFWFYDDYEGEILNRKRSFFSIKGIRQFVNGKFHSEQPVIIQPEIGYLGIICKKIDGVMHFLMQAKIEPGNINCVQISPTIQATKSNFLRAHGGSLPKYFEYFEHSAQYNVIYDQIQSEQSSRFFRKRNRNMIMEVTDDIEIYSNFRWMTLGQIKKLMEIDNLVNMDTRTVLSGIPVTTQNFNADELKEIEQIIGSKELFQSMFNESQSVDLRNMYQYINDYKMFNDVKRTTIPLFELVDWNVSDKGVDCTKNANFNVRFYDIEISGREVQNWVQPLFKAIGKAEFSLMYSDDSGVREYLVKAVPEIGTFDKVEIGPTVQLEPSHRNEDDDPVERYYHELLEKKHKADIDVMLSEEGGRFYHEENRNTIFKVNKKDVEITDKYFWVNYSTLNMLIQVNNCINIQLRNLLSLLKL
;
A
#
# COMPACT_ATOMS: atom_id res chain seq x y z
N MET A 1 4.71 0.01 -25.46
CA MET A 1 4.70 0.78 -24.20
C MET A 1 4.02 2.13 -24.35
N LYS A 2 4.45 3.05 -25.23
CA LYS A 2 3.79 4.37 -25.41
C LYS A 2 2.27 4.30 -25.59
N THR A 3 1.82 3.46 -26.54
CA THR A 3 0.40 3.26 -26.83
C THR A 3 -0.36 2.81 -25.58
N GLN A 4 0.16 1.82 -24.86
CA GLN A 4 -0.44 1.34 -23.61
C GLN A 4 -0.60 2.46 -22.57
N ILE A 5 0.38 3.35 -22.42
CA ILE A 5 0.27 4.47 -21.48
C ILE A 5 -0.86 5.43 -21.90
N ILE A 6 -0.96 5.76 -23.18
CA ILE A 6 -2.08 6.57 -23.70
C ILE A 6 -3.42 5.87 -23.47
N ASP A 7 -3.50 4.56 -23.72
CA ASP A 7 -4.72 3.77 -23.48
C ASP A 7 -5.10 3.73 -21.99
N ILE A 8 -4.12 3.65 -21.09
CA ILE A 8 -4.32 3.72 -19.65
C ILE A 8 -4.82 5.10 -19.24
N LEU A 9 -4.28 6.19 -19.78
CA LEU A 9 -4.76 7.54 -19.52
C LEU A 9 -6.21 7.72 -20.02
N LYS A 10 -6.55 7.21 -21.21
CA LYS A 10 -7.94 7.17 -21.70
C LYS A 10 -8.85 6.37 -20.78
N SER A 11 -8.38 5.21 -20.32
CA SER A 11 -9.10 4.37 -19.35
C SER A 11 -9.30 5.09 -18.00
N TRP A 12 -8.32 5.87 -17.54
CA TRP A 12 -8.42 6.69 -16.34
C TRP A 12 -9.52 7.76 -16.48
N LYS A 13 -9.65 8.39 -17.65
CA LYS A 13 -10.74 9.34 -17.92
C LYS A 13 -12.12 8.68 -18.06
N THR A 14 -12.16 7.36 -18.28
CA THR A 14 -13.39 6.61 -18.53
C THR A 14 -13.97 6.09 -17.23
N GLU A 15 -14.95 6.80 -16.66
CA GLU A 15 -15.58 6.42 -15.38
C GLU A 15 -16.79 5.50 -15.52
N GLU A 16 -17.25 5.21 -16.74
CA GLU A 16 -18.37 4.30 -17.00
C GLU A 16 -18.01 3.36 -18.15
N SER A 17 -18.46 2.11 -18.08
CA SER A 17 -18.17 1.07 -19.07
C SER A 17 -19.42 0.26 -19.41
N THR A 18 -19.51 -0.19 -20.66
CA THR A 18 -20.54 -1.13 -21.12
C THR A 18 -20.27 -2.57 -20.67
N VAL A 19 -19.06 -2.88 -20.19
CA VAL A 19 -18.70 -4.22 -19.71
C VAL A 19 -19.30 -4.49 -18.32
N ASN A 20 -19.13 -3.55 -17.40
CA ASN A 20 -19.81 -3.47 -16.12
C ASN A 20 -19.99 -1.98 -15.80
N SER A 21 -21.19 -1.53 -15.45
CA SER A 21 -21.37 -0.15 -14.99
C SER A 21 -20.80 0.05 -13.60
N THR A 22 -20.43 1.29 -13.24
CA THR A 22 -19.87 1.57 -11.91
C THR A 22 -20.86 1.25 -10.79
N GLU A 23 -22.14 1.52 -11.03
CA GLU A 23 -23.21 1.22 -10.08
C GLU A 23 -23.35 -0.30 -9.84
N GLU A 24 -23.25 -1.11 -10.89
CA GLU A 24 -23.27 -2.57 -10.77
C GLU A 24 -22.05 -3.10 -10.00
N LEU A 25 -20.87 -2.52 -10.20
CA LEU A 25 -19.66 -2.91 -9.46
C LEU A 25 -19.80 -2.63 -7.96
N ILE A 26 -20.37 -1.47 -7.59
CA ILE A 26 -20.65 -1.12 -6.19
C ILE A 26 -21.66 -2.12 -5.60
N LYS A 27 -22.79 -2.33 -6.27
CA LYS A 27 -23.83 -3.28 -5.83
C LYS A 27 -23.29 -4.70 -5.71
N TRP A 28 -22.39 -5.10 -6.60
CA TRP A 28 -21.76 -6.41 -6.58
C TRP A 28 -20.95 -6.63 -5.29
N ILE A 29 -20.09 -5.67 -4.91
CA ILE A 29 -19.32 -5.77 -3.67
C ILE A 29 -20.21 -5.64 -2.42
N GLN A 30 -21.22 -4.77 -2.45
CA GLN A 30 -22.20 -4.65 -1.37
C GLN A 30 -22.94 -5.97 -1.13
N ASN A 31 -23.47 -6.58 -2.19
CA ASN A 31 -24.14 -7.87 -2.09
C ASN A 31 -23.20 -8.98 -1.58
N LEU A 32 -21.93 -9.00 -2.00
CA LEU A 32 -20.96 -9.95 -1.46
C LEU A 32 -20.70 -9.71 0.03
N ASN A 33 -20.60 -8.46 0.48
CA ASN A 33 -20.45 -8.13 1.90
C ASN A 33 -21.68 -8.53 2.75
N GLU A 34 -22.88 -8.42 2.19
CA GLU A 34 -24.13 -8.78 2.88
C GLU A 34 -24.37 -10.29 2.97
N THR A 35 -23.94 -11.04 1.95
CA THR A 35 -24.27 -12.47 1.81
C THR A 35 -23.15 -13.42 2.21
N THR A 36 -21.90 -12.95 2.27
CA THR A 36 -20.76 -13.80 2.65
C THR A 36 -20.76 -14.03 4.15
N HIS A 37 -20.83 -15.29 4.58
CA HIS A 37 -20.66 -15.64 5.98
C HIS A 37 -19.18 -15.56 6.40
N VAL A 38 -18.90 -14.69 7.37
CA VAL A 38 -17.59 -14.49 7.99
C VAL A 38 -17.79 -14.43 9.51
N ARG A 39 -17.10 -15.29 10.27
CA ARG A 39 -16.98 -15.22 11.74
C ARG A 39 -15.52 -15.07 12.09
N ILE A 40 -15.20 -14.03 12.86
CA ILE A 40 -13.83 -13.72 13.28
C ILE A 40 -13.87 -13.36 14.75
N GLU A 41 -13.35 -14.24 15.58
CA GLU A 41 -13.42 -14.11 17.02
C GLU A 41 -12.03 -14.19 17.63
N GLU A 42 -11.71 -13.27 18.55
CA GLU A 42 -10.47 -13.36 19.31
C GLU A 42 -10.44 -14.69 20.08
N THR A 43 -9.34 -15.41 19.96
CA THR A 43 -9.13 -16.71 20.58
C THR A 43 -7.81 -16.74 21.34
N ARG A 44 -7.47 -17.89 21.89
CA ARG A 44 -6.20 -18.15 22.58
C ARG A 44 -5.45 -19.25 21.86
N ILE A 45 -4.13 -19.19 21.92
CA ILE A 45 -3.27 -20.29 21.50
C ILE A 45 -2.80 -21.10 22.70
N THR A 46 -2.53 -22.36 22.48
CA THR A 46 -1.84 -23.26 23.40
C THR A 46 -0.67 -23.89 22.67
N ASP A 47 0.18 -24.64 23.36
CA ASP A 47 1.28 -25.31 22.66
C ASP A 47 0.74 -26.23 21.55
N ASP A 48 -0.38 -26.91 21.77
CA ASP A 48 -0.97 -27.85 20.79
C ASP A 48 -1.64 -27.20 19.57
N THR A 49 -1.83 -25.87 19.54
CA THR A 49 -2.46 -25.22 18.38
C THR A 49 -1.51 -25.15 17.16
N PHE A 50 -2.09 -24.98 15.96
CA PHE A 50 -1.29 -24.91 14.74
C PHE A 50 -0.32 -23.72 14.74
N TRP A 51 -0.77 -22.57 15.25
CA TRP A 51 0.08 -21.45 15.67
C TRP A 51 0.33 -21.55 17.15
N PHE A 52 1.56 -21.28 17.58
CA PHE A 52 1.96 -21.35 18.98
C PHE A 52 3.06 -20.31 19.25
N TYR A 53 3.30 -20.05 20.54
CA TYR A 53 4.44 -19.27 21.00
C TYR A 53 5.56 -20.24 21.39
N ASP A 54 6.69 -20.17 20.68
CA ASP A 54 7.91 -20.89 21.04
C ASP A 54 8.62 -20.09 22.13
N ASP A 55 8.52 -20.52 23.38
CA ASP A 55 9.10 -19.83 24.53
C ASP A 55 10.62 -19.94 24.60
N TYR A 56 11.20 -20.96 23.97
CA TYR A 56 12.65 -21.14 23.85
C TYR A 56 13.26 -20.15 22.86
N GLU A 57 12.69 -20.03 21.66
CA GLU A 57 13.15 -19.09 20.63
C GLU A 57 12.57 -17.66 20.82
N GLY A 58 11.51 -17.53 21.62
CA GLY A 58 10.72 -16.30 21.81
C GLY A 58 10.09 -15.79 20.52
N GLU A 59 9.49 -16.67 19.72
CA GLU A 59 8.80 -16.29 18.48
C GLU A 59 7.38 -16.89 18.41
N ILE A 60 6.44 -16.16 17.78
CA ILE A 60 5.14 -16.73 17.41
C ILE A 60 5.23 -17.23 15.97
N LEU A 61 4.91 -18.51 15.76
CA LEU A 61 4.98 -19.16 14.45
C LEU A 61 4.01 -20.34 14.37
N ASN A 62 3.89 -20.94 13.19
CA ASN A 62 3.15 -22.18 13.02
C ASN A 62 4.06 -23.42 12.98
N ARG A 63 3.46 -24.59 13.25
CA ARG A 63 4.13 -25.90 13.26
C ARG A 63 4.87 -26.25 11.97
N LYS A 64 4.47 -25.68 10.82
CA LYS A 64 5.13 -25.89 9.52
C LYS A 64 6.21 -24.86 9.21
N ARG A 65 6.41 -23.85 10.07
CA ARG A 65 7.30 -22.70 9.84
C ARG A 65 7.05 -22.00 8.49
N SER A 66 5.80 -21.98 8.04
CA SER A 66 5.37 -21.34 6.78
C SER A 66 4.71 -19.98 7.03
N PHE A 67 4.21 -19.32 5.99
CA PHE A 67 3.55 -18.00 6.07
C PHE A 67 4.47 -16.89 6.61
N PHE A 68 4.48 -16.67 7.92
CA PHE A 68 5.25 -15.64 8.60
C PHE A 68 5.50 -16.05 10.06
N SER A 69 6.40 -15.35 10.73
CA SER A 69 6.54 -15.40 12.19
C SER A 69 6.52 -13.99 12.79
N ILE A 70 6.38 -13.91 14.11
CA ILE A 70 6.44 -12.64 14.85
C ILE A 70 7.59 -12.74 15.85
N LYS A 71 8.50 -11.77 15.77
CA LYS A 71 9.64 -11.59 16.69
C LYS A 71 9.62 -10.19 17.28
N GLY A 72 10.46 -9.92 18.27
CA GLY A 72 10.79 -8.55 18.64
C GLY A 72 11.80 -7.95 17.65
N ILE A 73 11.76 -6.63 17.50
CA ILE A 73 12.82 -5.84 16.84
C ILE A 73 13.25 -4.72 17.78
N ARG A 74 14.56 -4.48 17.84
CA ARG A 74 15.17 -3.39 18.59
C ARG A 74 15.99 -2.51 17.68
N GLN A 75 15.80 -1.19 17.78
CA GLN A 75 16.49 -0.19 16.99
C GLN A 75 17.41 0.66 17.86
N PHE A 76 18.62 0.87 17.35
CA PHE A 76 19.58 1.83 17.88
C PHE A 76 19.92 2.85 16.80
N VAL A 77 20.00 4.11 17.19
CA VAL A 77 20.45 5.21 16.31
C VAL A 77 21.65 5.87 16.97
N ASN A 78 22.78 5.89 16.27
CA ASN A 78 24.04 6.45 16.77
C ASN A 78 24.45 5.85 18.13
N GLY A 79 24.28 4.53 18.27
CA GLY A 79 24.60 3.75 19.47
C GLY A 79 23.62 3.90 20.64
N LYS A 80 22.57 4.73 20.51
CA LYS A 80 21.55 4.92 21.54
C LYS A 80 20.30 4.11 21.23
N PHE A 81 19.70 3.51 22.26
CA PHE A 81 18.39 2.87 22.12
C PHE A 81 17.38 3.89 21.62
N HIS A 82 16.61 3.51 20.62
CA HIS A 82 15.60 4.36 20.00
C HIS A 82 14.19 3.82 20.25
N SER A 83 13.94 2.57 19.85
CA SER A 83 12.62 1.94 19.99
C SER A 83 12.72 0.41 19.87
N GLU A 84 11.66 -0.26 20.33
CA GLU A 84 11.46 -1.70 20.14
C GLU A 84 9.97 -2.05 20.10
N GLN A 85 9.63 -3.12 19.39
CA GLN A 85 8.26 -3.60 19.23
C GLN A 85 8.23 -5.02 18.64
N PRO A 86 7.08 -5.71 18.68
CA PRO A 86 6.83 -6.85 17.83
C PRO A 86 6.88 -6.45 16.34
N VAL A 87 7.32 -7.39 15.51
CA VAL A 87 7.45 -7.21 14.06
C VAL A 87 7.13 -8.51 13.33
N ILE A 88 6.50 -8.39 12.17
CA ILE A 88 6.25 -9.52 11.27
C ILE A 88 7.50 -9.83 10.46
N ILE A 89 7.93 -11.09 10.50
CA ILE A 89 9.03 -11.63 9.70
C ILE A 89 8.43 -12.51 8.59
N GLN A 90 8.52 -12.04 7.36
CA GLN A 90 8.15 -12.80 6.16
C GLN A 90 9.10 -12.46 5.02
N PRO A 91 10.24 -13.17 4.89
CA PRO A 91 11.29 -12.84 3.92
C PRO A 91 10.90 -13.16 2.47
N GLU A 92 9.82 -13.92 2.26
CA GLU A 92 9.31 -14.28 0.94
C GLU A 92 8.79 -13.06 0.18
N ILE A 93 9.11 -12.98 -1.12
CA ILE A 93 8.51 -12.02 -2.05
C ILE A 93 7.27 -12.68 -2.65
N GLY A 94 6.09 -12.11 -2.41
CA GLY A 94 4.83 -12.52 -3.04
C GLY A 94 4.55 -11.73 -4.33
N TYR A 95 3.54 -12.16 -5.06
CA TYR A 95 2.99 -11.45 -6.21
C TYR A 95 1.80 -10.60 -5.80
N LEU A 96 1.82 -9.33 -6.24
CA LEU A 96 0.67 -8.43 -6.31
C LEU A 96 0.54 -8.02 -7.77
N GLY A 97 -0.44 -8.57 -8.48
CA GLY A 97 -0.46 -8.51 -9.93
C GLY A 97 -1.82 -8.15 -10.51
N ILE A 98 -1.83 -7.26 -11.50
CA ILE A 98 -3.03 -6.89 -12.25
C ILE A 98 -2.86 -7.27 -13.73
N ILE A 99 -3.81 -8.02 -14.25
CA ILE A 99 -3.97 -8.27 -15.69
C ILE A 99 -4.81 -7.14 -16.27
N CYS A 100 -4.37 -6.57 -17.39
CA CYS A 100 -5.16 -5.63 -18.18
C CYS A 100 -5.39 -6.15 -19.61
N LYS A 101 -6.50 -5.73 -20.22
CA LYS A 101 -6.87 -6.06 -21.61
C LYS A 101 -7.71 -4.94 -22.20
N LYS A 102 -7.56 -4.67 -23.49
CA LYS A 102 -8.48 -3.78 -24.21
C LYS A 102 -9.80 -4.49 -24.49
N ILE A 103 -10.90 -3.87 -24.10
CA ILE A 103 -12.26 -4.32 -24.38
C ILE A 103 -12.99 -3.12 -24.98
N ASP A 104 -13.58 -3.30 -26.17
CA ASP A 104 -14.25 -2.23 -26.93
C ASP A 104 -13.40 -0.97 -27.09
N GLY A 105 -12.08 -1.15 -27.27
CA GLY A 105 -11.12 -0.06 -27.50
C GLY A 105 -10.61 0.63 -26.23
N VAL A 106 -11.10 0.29 -25.04
CA VAL A 106 -10.68 0.89 -23.75
C VAL A 106 -9.93 -0.14 -22.91
N MET A 107 -8.81 0.27 -22.29
CA MET A 107 -8.07 -0.59 -21.37
C MET A 107 -8.92 -0.89 -20.12
N HIS A 108 -9.07 -2.16 -19.79
CA HIS A 108 -9.71 -2.63 -18.55
C HIS A 108 -8.69 -3.44 -17.73
N PHE A 109 -8.91 -3.47 -16.43
CA PHE A 109 -8.10 -4.15 -15.42
C PHE A 109 -8.97 -5.22 -14.76
N LEU A 110 -8.46 -6.44 -14.64
CA LEU A 110 -9.19 -7.56 -14.08
C LEU A 110 -9.04 -7.55 -12.56
N MET A 111 -10.08 -7.10 -11.87
CA MET A 111 -10.03 -6.92 -10.42
C MET A 111 -10.74 -8.07 -9.72
N GLN A 112 -10.26 -8.43 -8.53
CA GLN A 112 -10.77 -9.54 -7.74
C GLN A 112 -11.55 -9.03 -6.52
N ALA A 113 -12.79 -9.46 -6.33
CA ALA A 113 -13.44 -9.42 -5.03
C ALA A 113 -12.78 -10.46 -4.11
N LYS A 114 -12.12 -9.99 -3.06
CA LYS A 114 -11.32 -10.82 -2.16
C LYS A 114 -11.74 -10.60 -0.71
N ILE A 115 -11.85 -11.72 -0.01
CA ILE A 115 -12.15 -11.76 1.42
C ILE A 115 -10.86 -12.02 2.18
N GLU A 116 -10.57 -11.18 3.17
CA GLU A 116 -9.47 -11.34 4.10
C GLU A 116 -9.95 -11.13 5.54
N PRO A 117 -9.41 -11.86 6.53
CA PRO A 117 -9.96 -11.85 7.88
C PRO A 117 -9.81 -10.51 8.60
N GLY A 118 -8.85 -9.69 8.20
CA GLY A 118 -8.59 -8.41 8.82
C GLY A 118 -9.26 -7.22 8.13
N ASN A 119 -9.98 -7.43 7.02
CA ASN A 119 -10.62 -6.32 6.32
C ASN A 119 -11.71 -5.69 7.20
N ILE A 120 -11.83 -4.36 7.16
CA ILE A 120 -12.93 -3.62 7.81
C ILE A 120 -14.28 -4.09 7.27
N ASN A 121 -14.34 -4.27 5.95
CA ASN A 121 -15.48 -4.82 5.22
C ASN A 121 -15.07 -6.21 4.73
N CYS A 122 -15.88 -7.26 4.97
CA CYS A 122 -15.54 -8.64 4.63
C CYS A 122 -14.85 -8.80 3.26
N VAL A 123 -15.41 -8.18 2.20
CA VAL A 123 -14.95 -8.27 0.81
C VAL A 123 -14.48 -6.90 0.32
N GLN A 124 -13.29 -6.85 -0.26
CA GLN A 124 -12.71 -5.67 -0.91
C GLN A 124 -12.24 -5.99 -2.33
N ILE A 125 -12.02 -4.94 -3.15
CA ILE A 125 -11.46 -5.05 -4.50
C ILE A 125 -9.94 -5.14 -4.40
N SER A 126 -9.39 -6.23 -4.92
CA SER A 126 -7.97 -6.58 -4.88
C SER A 126 -7.38 -6.78 -6.29
N PRO A 127 -6.05 -6.84 -6.44
CA PRO A 127 -5.43 -7.18 -7.72
C PRO A 127 -5.91 -8.53 -8.27
N THR A 128 -5.67 -8.79 -9.55
CA THR A 128 -5.98 -10.10 -10.17
C THR A 128 -5.32 -11.26 -9.42
N ILE A 129 -4.11 -11.07 -8.88
CA ILE A 129 -3.46 -12.02 -8.00
C ILE A 129 -2.86 -11.30 -6.79
N GLN A 130 -3.08 -11.89 -5.62
CA GLN A 130 -2.39 -11.58 -4.38
C GLN A 130 -1.99 -12.91 -3.76
N ALA A 131 -0.72 -13.30 -3.93
CA ALA A 131 -0.23 -14.62 -3.58
C ALA A 131 1.18 -14.59 -2.96
N THR A 132 1.32 -15.23 -1.80
CA THR A 132 2.63 -15.46 -1.17
C THR A 132 3.37 -16.62 -1.86
N LYS A 133 4.69 -16.68 -1.67
CA LYS A 133 5.53 -17.76 -2.21
C LYS A 133 5.12 -19.14 -1.69
N SER A 134 4.83 -19.23 -0.41
CA SER A 134 4.22 -20.41 0.22
C SER A 134 2.95 -20.92 -0.49
N ASN A 135 2.09 -20.01 -0.99
CA ASN A 135 0.85 -20.39 -1.67
C ASN A 135 1.13 -21.01 -3.05
N PHE A 136 1.95 -20.36 -3.89
CA PHE A 136 2.20 -20.87 -5.23
C PHE A 136 3.22 -22.03 -5.30
N LEU A 137 4.05 -22.22 -4.27
CA LEU A 137 4.82 -23.46 -4.10
C LEU A 137 3.97 -24.63 -3.59
N ARG A 138 2.67 -24.42 -3.34
CA ARG A 138 1.75 -25.42 -2.78
C ARG A 138 2.29 -26.08 -1.51
N ALA A 139 2.97 -25.33 -0.64
CA ALA A 139 3.53 -25.85 0.62
C ALA A 139 2.44 -26.45 1.55
N HIS A 140 1.17 -26.15 1.28
CA HIS A 140 -0.01 -26.61 1.99
C HIS A 140 -0.82 -27.69 1.26
N GLY A 141 -0.38 -28.12 0.06
CA GLY A 141 -1.10 -29.09 -0.78
C GLY A 141 -2.27 -28.52 -1.57
N GLY A 142 -2.64 -27.25 -1.33
CA GLY A 142 -3.80 -26.59 -1.94
C GLY A 142 -3.67 -26.28 -3.43
N SER A 143 -4.72 -25.66 -3.98
CA SER A 143 -4.79 -25.25 -5.39
C SER A 143 -3.88 -24.06 -5.70
N LEU A 144 -3.39 -23.99 -6.94
CA LEU A 144 -2.67 -22.79 -7.39
C LEU A 144 -3.64 -21.59 -7.41
N PRO A 145 -3.17 -20.39 -7.04
CA PRO A 145 -3.97 -19.18 -7.18
C PRO A 145 -4.48 -19.04 -8.62
N LYS A 146 -5.73 -18.60 -8.78
CA LYS A 146 -6.29 -18.30 -10.12
C LYS A 146 -5.38 -17.30 -10.85
N TYR A 147 -5.21 -17.50 -12.15
CA TYR A 147 -4.34 -16.73 -13.04
C TYR A 147 -2.83 -16.77 -12.72
N PHE A 148 -2.37 -17.60 -11.78
CA PHE A 148 -0.94 -17.69 -11.43
C PHE A 148 -0.03 -17.96 -12.64
N GLU A 149 -0.44 -18.85 -13.54
CA GLU A 149 0.33 -19.23 -14.73
C GLU A 149 0.70 -18.03 -15.61
N TYR A 150 -0.16 -17.00 -15.69
CA TYR A 150 0.15 -15.78 -16.45
C TYR A 150 1.30 -14.99 -15.81
N PHE A 151 1.36 -14.93 -14.49
CA PHE A 151 2.40 -14.21 -13.75
C PHE A 151 3.71 -15.01 -13.62
N GLU A 152 3.61 -16.33 -13.56
CA GLU A 152 4.76 -17.24 -13.64
C GLU A 152 5.44 -17.15 -15.01
N HIS A 153 4.62 -17.08 -16.08
CA HIS A 153 5.09 -16.98 -17.46
C HIS A 153 4.99 -15.56 -18.02
N SER A 154 5.14 -14.54 -17.15
CA SER A 154 4.94 -13.13 -17.52
C SER A 154 5.81 -12.66 -18.70
N ALA A 155 6.95 -13.32 -18.95
CA ALA A 155 7.83 -13.05 -20.07
C ALA A 155 7.19 -13.27 -21.46
N GLN A 156 6.05 -13.97 -21.52
CA GLN A 156 5.29 -14.19 -22.76
C GLN A 156 4.34 -13.02 -23.08
N TYR A 157 4.10 -12.13 -22.12
CA TYR A 157 3.12 -11.06 -22.21
C TYR A 157 3.78 -9.68 -22.21
N ASN A 158 3.00 -8.65 -22.53
CA ASN A 158 3.47 -7.28 -22.48
C ASN A 158 3.39 -6.75 -21.03
N VAL A 159 4.51 -6.83 -20.31
CA VAL A 159 4.63 -6.32 -18.94
C VAL A 159 4.75 -4.80 -18.96
N ILE A 160 3.75 -4.11 -18.40
CA ILE A 160 3.68 -2.64 -18.30
C ILE A 160 4.43 -2.15 -17.07
N TYR A 161 4.29 -2.87 -15.94
CA TYR A 161 4.94 -2.54 -14.68
C TYR A 161 5.40 -3.84 -14.00
N ASP A 162 6.60 -3.83 -13.43
CA ASP A 162 7.15 -4.95 -12.67
C ASP A 162 8.26 -4.45 -11.74
N GLN A 163 7.94 -4.28 -10.46
CA GLN A 163 8.89 -3.81 -9.46
C GLN A 163 8.69 -4.51 -8.11
N ILE A 164 9.79 -4.71 -7.39
CA ILE A 164 9.75 -5.15 -5.99
C ILE A 164 9.61 -3.90 -5.10
N GLN A 165 8.51 -3.78 -4.37
CA GLN A 165 8.24 -2.64 -3.48
C GLN A 165 8.16 -3.03 -2.01
N SER A 166 8.47 -2.09 -1.13
CA SER A 166 8.36 -2.21 0.33
C SER A 166 6.90 -2.30 0.80
N GLU A 167 6.65 -3.06 1.87
CA GLU A 167 5.35 -3.06 2.57
C GLU A 167 5.38 -2.13 3.80
N GLN A 168 4.38 -2.20 4.68
CA GLN A 168 4.25 -1.38 5.91
C GLN A 168 5.46 -1.62 6.83
N SER A 169 6.47 -0.76 6.72
CA SER A 169 7.73 -0.89 7.46
C SER A 169 7.58 -0.55 8.94
N SER A 170 6.43 0.00 9.37
CA SER A 170 6.09 0.14 10.79
C SER A 170 5.68 -1.19 11.45
N ARG A 171 5.38 -2.25 10.68
CA ARG A 171 4.92 -3.56 11.20
C ARG A 171 5.68 -4.76 10.65
N PHE A 172 6.18 -4.68 9.42
CA PHE A 172 6.98 -5.72 8.79
C PHE A 172 8.47 -5.43 8.83
N PHE A 173 9.28 -6.45 9.05
CA PHE A 173 10.72 -6.35 8.90
C PHE A 173 11.12 -6.63 7.45
N ARG A 174 11.52 -5.59 6.71
CA ARG A 174 12.13 -5.69 5.38
C ARG A 174 11.27 -6.41 4.34
N LYS A 175 9.95 -6.49 4.57
CA LYS A 175 9.00 -7.14 3.68
C LYS A 175 8.87 -6.37 2.39
N ARG A 176 8.82 -7.11 1.29
CA ARG A 176 8.59 -6.60 -0.05
C ARG A 176 7.70 -7.55 -0.85
N ASN A 177 6.93 -7.03 -1.79
CA ASN A 177 6.23 -7.82 -2.80
C ASN A 177 6.55 -7.33 -4.22
N ARG A 178 6.43 -8.24 -5.18
CA ARG A 178 6.56 -7.96 -6.60
C ARG A 178 5.22 -7.44 -7.13
N ASN A 179 5.16 -6.16 -7.41
CA ASN A 179 4.02 -5.46 -7.97
C ASN A 179 4.11 -5.52 -9.49
N MET A 180 3.05 -6.00 -10.15
CA MET A 180 3.04 -6.21 -11.60
C MET A 180 1.76 -5.73 -12.27
N ILE A 181 1.90 -5.15 -13.45
CA ILE A 181 0.79 -4.90 -14.39
C ILE A 181 1.20 -5.47 -15.73
N MET A 182 0.37 -6.34 -16.32
CA MET A 182 0.65 -6.91 -17.63
C MET A 182 -0.59 -6.92 -18.51
N GLU A 183 -0.37 -6.64 -19.80
CA GLU A 183 -1.41 -6.67 -20.83
C GLU A 183 -1.45 -8.05 -21.47
N VAL A 184 -2.65 -8.64 -21.52
CA VAL A 184 -2.94 -9.87 -22.25
C VAL A 184 -3.81 -9.57 -23.47
N THR A 185 -3.54 -10.26 -24.57
CA THR A 185 -4.35 -10.17 -25.80
C THR A 185 -5.36 -11.32 -25.90
N ASP A 186 -5.03 -12.47 -25.34
CA ASP A 186 -5.83 -13.69 -25.40
C ASP A 186 -7.15 -13.54 -24.64
N ASP A 187 -8.17 -14.29 -25.06
CA ASP A 187 -9.39 -14.42 -24.29
C ASP A 187 -9.11 -15.31 -23.07
N ILE A 188 -9.37 -14.77 -21.88
CA ILE A 188 -9.12 -15.43 -20.61
C ILE A 188 -10.46 -15.76 -19.94
N GLU A 189 -10.54 -16.93 -19.32
CA GLU A 189 -11.70 -17.33 -18.50
C GLU A 189 -11.87 -16.35 -17.34
N ILE A 190 -13.08 -15.82 -17.15
CA ILE A 190 -13.40 -14.88 -16.05
C ILE A 190 -14.15 -15.62 -14.95
N TYR A 191 -13.49 -15.85 -13.82
CA TYR A 191 -14.12 -16.46 -12.65
C TYR A 191 -15.14 -15.51 -11.97
N SER A 192 -16.09 -16.10 -11.23
CA SER A 192 -17.25 -15.40 -10.67
C SER A 192 -16.92 -14.23 -9.74
N ASN A 193 -15.79 -14.29 -9.05
CA ASN A 193 -15.31 -13.24 -8.14
C ASN A 193 -14.38 -12.21 -8.81
N PHE A 194 -14.32 -12.19 -10.14
CA PHE A 194 -13.51 -11.24 -10.91
C PHE A 194 -14.36 -10.40 -11.84
N ARG A 195 -14.01 -9.13 -12.00
CA ARG A 195 -14.67 -8.20 -12.93
C ARG A 195 -13.66 -7.32 -13.63
N TRP A 196 -13.89 -7.06 -14.90
CA TRP A 196 -13.18 -6.04 -15.67
C TRP A 196 -13.69 -4.66 -15.28
N MET A 197 -12.76 -3.75 -14.99
CA MET A 197 -13.04 -2.36 -14.64
C MET A 197 -12.10 -1.44 -15.41
N THR A 198 -12.55 -0.28 -15.86
CA THR A 198 -11.61 0.76 -16.34
C THR A 198 -10.84 1.37 -15.16
N LEU A 199 -9.73 2.04 -15.42
CA LEU A 199 -9.00 2.74 -14.37
C LEU A 199 -9.83 3.88 -13.76
N GLY A 200 -10.66 4.57 -14.55
CA GLY A 200 -11.56 5.61 -14.05
C GLY A 200 -12.61 5.06 -13.09
N GLN A 201 -13.17 3.88 -13.38
CA GLN A 201 -14.04 3.17 -12.44
C GLN A 201 -13.31 2.84 -11.14
N ILE A 202 -12.12 2.25 -11.22
CA ILE A 202 -11.34 1.90 -10.02
C ILE A 202 -11.04 3.15 -9.17
N LYS A 203 -10.66 4.26 -9.81
CA LYS A 203 -10.38 5.54 -9.14
C LYS A 203 -11.60 6.09 -8.41
N LYS A 204 -12.78 6.03 -9.04
CA LYS A 204 -14.06 6.40 -8.42
C LYS A 204 -14.43 5.50 -7.24
N LEU A 205 -14.12 4.20 -7.33
CA LEU A 205 -14.33 3.25 -6.23
C LEU A 205 -13.34 3.46 -5.07
N MET A 206 -12.16 4.03 -5.31
CA MET A 206 -11.22 4.43 -4.25
C MET A 206 -11.69 5.62 -3.41
N GLU A 207 -12.73 6.34 -3.84
CA GLU A 207 -13.38 7.41 -3.06
C GLU A 207 -14.43 6.87 -2.08
N ILE A 208 -14.65 5.55 -2.06
CA ILE A 208 -15.56 4.88 -1.13
C ILE A 208 -14.73 4.19 -0.06
N ASP A 209 -15.07 4.48 1.20
CA ASP A 209 -14.35 3.96 2.35
C ASP A 209 -14.18 2.44 2.28
N ASN A 210 -12.94 1.98 2.48
CA ASN A 210 -12.61 0.56 2.61
C ASN A 210 -13.11 -0.35 1.47
N LEU A 211 -13.25 0.18 0.24
CA LEU A 211 -13.74 -0.58 -0.90
C LEU A 211 -12.63 -1.19 -1.76
N VAL A 212 -11.60 -0.39 -2.07
CA VAL A 212 -10.43 -0.82 -2.84
C VAL A 212 -9.28 -1.10 -1.88
N ASN A 213 -8.78 -2.34 -1.87
CA ASN A 213 -7.79 -2.78 -0.91
C ASN A 213 -6.42 -2.12 -1.13
N MET A 214 -5.57 -2.26 -0.12
CA MET A 214 -4.21 -1.70 -0.10
C MET A 214 -3.36 -2.18 -1.27
N ASP A 215 -3.37 -3.49 -1.56
CA ASP A 215 -2.57 -4.08 -2.63
C ASP A 215 -2.90 -3.53 -4.02
N THR A 216 -4.18 -3.24 -4.29
CA THR A 216 -4.62 -2.61 -5.55
C THR A 216 -4.03 -1.22 -5.69
N ARG A 217 -4.12 -0.42 -4.62
CA ARG A 217 -3.62 0.97 -4.59
C ARG A 217 -2.12 1.02 -4.85
N THR A 218 -1.33 0.17 -4.18
CA THR A 218 0.13 0.11 -4.41
C THR A 218 0.49 -0.34 -5.83
N VAL A 219 -0.18 -1.35 -6.41
CA VAL A 219 0.12 -1.79 -7.78
C VAL A 219 -0.22 -0.70 -8.80
N LEU A 220 -1.39 -0.06 -8.67
CA LEU A 220 -1.82 0.99 -9.61
C LEU A 220 -1.00 2.27 -9.51
N SER A 221 -0.42 2.59 -8.35
CA SER A 221 0.56 3.67 -8.21
C SER A 221 1.79 3.47 -9.10
N GLY A 222 2.06 2.21 -9.47
CA GLY A 222 3.18 1.75 -10.29
C GLY A 222 3.16 2.16 -11.75
N ILE A 223 2.00 2.53 -12.29
CA ILE A 223 1.82 2.79 -13.73
C ILE A 223 2.86 3.81 -14.22
N PRO A 224 3.71 3.49 -15.21
CA PRO A 224 4.88 4.29 -15.54
C PRO A 224 4.55 5.43 -16.53
N VAL A 225 3.59 6.29 -16.16
CA VAL A 225 3.00 7.37 -16.98
C VAL A 225 4.06 8.28 -17.62
N THR A 226 5.11 8.65 -16.89
CA THR A 226 6.05 9.70 -17.31
C THR A 226 7.38 9.14 -17.85
N THR A 227 7.49 7.82 -18.01
CA THR A 227 8.76 7.15 -18.37
C THR A 227 9.00 7.02 -19.87
N GLN A 228 8.01 7.42 -20.68
CA GLN A 228 8.03 7.24 -22.11
C GLN A 228 8.32 8.57 -22.83
N ASN A 229 9.10 8.51 -23.90
CA ASN A 229 9.40 9.68 -24.73
C ASN A 229 8.27 9.91 -25.74
N PHE A 230 7.31 10.79 -25.44
CA PHE A 230 6.21 11.11 -26.35
C PHE A 230 6.59 12.17 -27.39
N ASN A 231 6.02 12.08 -28.59
CA ASN A 231 6.15 13.14 -29.61
C ASN A 231 5.14 14.28 -29.39
N ALA A 232 5.22 15.35 -30.19
CA ALA A 232 4.40 16.55 -29.99
C ALA A 232 2.89 16.29 -30.14
N ASP A 233 2.48 15.42 -31.07
CA ASP A 233 1.06 15.09 -31.29
C ASP A 233 0.54 14.20 -30.15
N GLU A 234 1.32 13.23 -29.70
CA GLU A 234 1.02 12.38 -28.54
C GLU A 234 0.89 13.22 -27.27
N LEU A 235 1.80 14.17 -27.03
CA LEU A 235 1.74 15.07 -25.87
C LEU A 235 0.50 15.95 -25.90
N LYS A 236 0.08 16.43 -27.08
CA LYS A 236 -1.14 17.22 -27.23
C LYS A 236 -2.39 16.39 -26.92
N GLU A 237 -2.43 15.13 -27.34
CA GLU A 237 -3.50 14.21 -26.98
C GLU A 237 -3.52 13.95 -25.46
N ILE A 238 -2.37 13.70 -24.85
CA ILE A 238 -2.24 13.48 -23.41
C ILE A 238 -2.68 14.72 -22.61
N GLU A 239 -2.29 15.92 -23.03
CA GLU A 239 -2.71 17.18 -22.40
C GLU A 239 -4.24 17.32 -22.40
N GLN A 240 -4.91 16.94 -23.49
CA GLN A 240 -6.38 16.94 -23.57
C GLN A 240 -7.02 15.92 -22.64
N ILE A 241 -6.43 14.73 -22.49
CA ILE A 241 -6.94 13.68 -21.59
C ILE A 241 -6.85 14.14 -20.13
N ILE A 242 -5.69 14.68 -19.74
CA ILE A 242 -5.43 15.17 -18.38
C ILE A 242 -6.36 16.35 -18.09
N GLY A 243 -6.37 17.39 -18.94
CA GLY A 243 -7.24 18.55 -18.80
C GLY A 243 -6.80 19.58 -17.74
N SER A 244 -5.91 19.21 -16.80
CA SER A 244 -5.19 20.16 -15.95
C SER A 244 -3.84 20.53 -16.55
N LYS A 245 -3.63 21.82 -16.81
CA LYS A 245 -2.36 22.34 -17.34
C LYS A 245 -1.22 22.11 -16.35
N GLU A 246 -1.42 22.42 -15.08
CA GLU A 246 -0.39 22.33 -14.03
C GLU A 246 0.02 20.87 -13.78
N LEU A 247 -0.93 19.94 -13.82
CA LEU A 247 -0.65 18.51 -13.72
C LEU A 247 0.07 17.99 -14.98
N PHE A 248 -0.35 18.39 -16.17
CA PHE A 248 0.35 18.05 -17.41
C PHE A 248 1.81 18.51 -17.38
N GLN A 249 2.05 19.76 -16.95
CA GLN A 249 3.41 20.27 -16.76
C GLN A 249 4.19 19.47 -15.70
N SER A 250 3.54 19.06 -14.62
CA SER A 250 4.14 18.23 -13.57
C SER A 250 4.58 16.85 -14.06
N MET A 251 3.82 16.28 -15.00
CA MET A 251 4.05 14.97 -15.57
C MET A 251 5.08 14.96 -16.71
N PHE A 252 5.11 15.99 -17.55
CA PHE A 252 5.83 15.93 -18.84
C PHE A 252 6.83 17.07 -19.10
N ASN A 253 6.96 18.05 -18.22
CA ASN A 253 7.96 19.11 -18.39
C ASN A 253 9.33 18.73 -17.79
N GLU A 254 10.42 19.14 -18.45
CA GLU A 254 11.80 18.66 -18.26
C GLU A 254 12.53 19.19 -17.01
N SER A 255 11.86 19.90 -16.09
CA SER A 255 12.50 20.46 -14.88
C SER A 255 12.78 19.43 -13.79
N GLN A 256 13.19 18.21 -14.15
CA GLN A 256 13.34 17.04 -13.27
C GLN A 256 14.61 17.08 -12.40
N SER A 257 15.59 17.93 -12.72
CA SER A 257 16.99 17.68 -12.32
C SER A 257 17.42 18.22 -10.95
N VAL A 258 16.72 19.20 -10.38
CA VAL A 258 17.17 19.88 -9.15
C VAL A 258 16.58 19.21 -7.90
N ASP A 259 15.27 18.98 -7.88
CA ASP A 259 14.60 18.47 -6.69
C ASP A 259 14.95 17.01 -6.38
N LEU A 260 15.09 16.19 -7.42
CA LEU A 260 15.57 14.80 -7.32
C LEU A 260 16.97 14.73 -6.69
N ARG A 261 17.87 15.64 -7.09
CA ARG A 261 19.25 15.68 -6.57
C ARG A 261 19.27 16.03 -5.08
N ASN A 262 18.52 17.05 -4.67
CA ASN A 262 18.47 17.49 -3.28
C ASN A 262 17.89 16.38 -2.38
N MET A 263 16.82 15.73 -2.84
CA MET A 263 16.20 14.63 -2.11
C MET A 263 17.14 13.42 -1.98
N TYR A 264 17.85 13.02 -3.05
CA TYR A 264 18.84 11.95 -2.94
C TYR A 264 20.05 12.34 -2.10
N GLN A 265 20.48 13.60 -2.13
CA GLN A 265 21.52 14.09 -1.25
C GLN A 265 21.11 13.88 0.22
N TYR A 266 19.90 14.29 0.60
CA TYR A 266 19.37 14.05 1.94
C TYR A 266 19.32 12.56 2.30
N ILE A 267 18.78 11.71 1.42
CA ILE A 267 18.72 10.26 1.64
C ILE A 267 20.12 9.67 1.87
N ASN A 268 21.08 10.07 1.03
CA ASN A 268 22.46 9.58 1.12
C ASN A 268 23.13 10.04 2.41
N ASP A 269 22.97 11.31 2.77
CA ASP A 269 23.49 11.88 4.02
C ASP A 269 22.86 11.17 5.22
N TYR A 270 21.54 10.93 5.20
CA TYR A 270 20.86 10.15 6.25
C TYR A 270 21.48 8.76 6.39
N LYS A 271 21.67 8.05 5.27
CA LYS A 271 22.25 6.70 5.26
C LYS A 271 23.72 6.67 5.70
N MET A 272 24.49 7.70 5.37
CA MET A 272 25.92 7.80 5.68
C MET A 272 26.17 8.20 7.14
N PHE A 273 25.44 9.20 7.65
CA PHE A 273 25.74 9.82 8.93
C PHE A 273 24.89 9.29 10.10
N ASN A 274 23.80 8.56 9.84
CA ASN A 274 23.04 7.87 10.88
C ASN A 274 23.43 6.38 10.95
N ASP A 275 24.08 6.00 12.05
CA ASP A 275 24.35 4.59 12.39
C ASP A 275 23.07 3.96 12.95
N VAL A 276 22.16 3.58 12.04
CA VAL A 276 20.91 2.88 12.35
C VAL A 276 21.16 1.38 12.37
N LYS A 277 21.16 0.79 13.57
CA LYS A 277 21.27 -0.66 13.79
C LYS A 277 19.93 -1.24 14.21
N ARG A 278 19.55 -2.36 13.59
CA ARG A 278 18.30 -3.05 13.83
C ARG A 278 18.55 -4.53 13.96
N THR A 279 18.09 -5.11 15.05
CA THR A 279 18.28 -6.53 15.37
C THR A 279 16.94 -7.13 15.77
N THR A 280 16.66 -8.32 15.24
CA THR A 280 15.57 -9.13 15.75
C THR A 280 15.98 -9.74 17.09
N ILE A 281 15.07 -9.75 18.05
CA ILE A 281 15.26 -10.32 19.39
C ILE A 281 14.06 -11.23 19.73
N PRO A 282 14.21 -12.17 20.68
CA PRO A 282 13.09 -12.90 21.25
C PRO A 282 12.02 -11.94 21.81
N LEU A 283 10.74 -12.29 21.68
CA LEU A 283 9.62 -11.47 22.17
C LEU A 283 9.70 -11.24 23.68
N PHE A 284 10.15 -12.22 24.46
CA PHE A 284 10.33 -12.09 25.91
C PHE A 284 11.44 -11.12 26.32
N GLU A 285 12.31 -10.68 25.39
CA GLU A 285 13.34 -9.67 25.66
C GLU A 285 12.84 -8.23 25.46
N LEU A 286 11.64 -8.04 24.92
CA LEU A 286 11.01 -6.73 24.83
C LEU A 286 10.63 -6.26 26.25
N VAL A 287 11.08 -5.07 26.62
CA VAL A 287 10.95 -4.52 27.97
C VAL A 287 9.52 -4.11 28.27
N ASP A 288 8.88 -3.42 27.33
CA ASP A 288 7.54 -2.85 27.52
C ASP A 288 6.42 -3.74 26.97
N TRP A 289 6.73 -4.94 26.44
CA TRP A 289 5.76 -5.83 25.81
C TRP A 289 5.65 -7.18 26.53
N ASN A 290 4.43 -7.60 26.84
CA ASN A 290 4.14 -8.87 27.50
C ASN A 290 3.54 -9.87 26.51
N VAL A 291 4.04 -11.11 26.55
CA VAL A 291 3.50 -12.24 25.78
C VAL A 291 2.58 -13.07 26.67
N SER A 292 1.44 -13.49 26.12
CA SER A 292 0.47 -14.38 26.79
C SER A 292 -0.22 -15.31 25.78
N ASP A 293 -1.04 -16.23 26.27
CA ASP A 293 -1.92 -17.09 25.46
C ASP A 293 -2.92 -16.31 24.59
N LYS A 294 -3.18 -15.04 24.92
CA LYS A 294 -4.07 -14.12 24.19
C LYS A 294 -3.36 -13.29 23.12
N GLY A 295 -2.04 -13.17 23.18
CA GLY A 295 -1.27 -12.35 22.25
C GLY A 295 -0.13 -11.57 22.90
N VAL A 296 0.25 -10.46 22.27
CA VAL A 296 1.34 -9.58 22.72
C VAL A 296 0.81 -8.17 22.95
N ASP A 297 1.03 -7.65 24.15
CA ASP A 297 0.48 -6.40 24.65
C ASP A 297 1.56 -5.45 25.14
N CYS A 298 1.47 -4.17 24.78
CA CYS A 298 2.34 -3.14 25.34
C CYS A 298 1.80 -2.67 26.70
N THR A 299 2.69 -2.50 27.68
CA THR A 299 2.38 -1.92 29.00
C THR A 299 2.34 -0.39 29.02
N LYS A 300 2.79 0.24 27.93
CA LYS A 300 2.79 1.69 27.69
C LYS A 300 1.86 2.03 26.52
N ASN A 301 2.11 3.18 25.87
CA ASN A 301 1.44 3.56 24.64
C ASN A 301 2.04 2.79 23.44
N ALA A 302 1.19 2.23 22.59
CA ALA A 302 1.59 1.55 21.36
C ALA A 302 0.53 1.75 20.27
N ASN A 303 0.93 1.53 19.02
CA ASN A 303 0.04 1.68 17.86
C ASN A 303 -0.83 0.45 17.61
N PHE A 304 -0.44 -0.71 18.14
CA PHE A 304 -1.07 -1.99 17.89
C PHE A 304 -0.82 -2.97 19.03
N ASN A 305 -1.62 -4.04 19.04
CA ASN A 305 -1.37 -5.27 19.78
C ASN A 305 -1.29 -6.45 18.80
N VAL A 306 -0.74 -7.57 19.25
CA VAL A 306 -0.87 -8.85 18.53
C VAL A 306 -1.97 -9.67 19.18
N ARG A 307 -2.88 -10.22 18.39
CA ARG A 307 -3.98 -11.08 18.85
C ARG A 307 -4.10 -12.32 17.98
N PHE A 308 -4.70 -13.37 18.54
CA PHE A 308 -5.06 -14.58 17.80
C PHE A 308 -6.54 -14.56 17.47
N TYR A 309 -6.88 -15.02 16.28
CA TYR A 309 -8.27 -15.06 15.81
C TYR A 309 -8.61 -16.45 15.31
N ASP A 310 -9.76 -16.97 15.75
CA ASP A 310 -10.45 -18.08 15.11
C ASP A 310 -11.30 -17.51 13.98
N ILE A 311 -11.05 -17.99 12.76
CA ILE A 311 -11.58 -17.43 11.54
C ILE A 311 -12.35 -18.51 10.80
N GLU A 312 -13.62 -18.21 10.52
CA GLU A 312 -14.50 -18.99 9.66
C GLU A 312 -14.94 -18.12 8.47
N ILE A 313 -14.57 -18.51 7.25
CA ILE A 313 -14.94 -17.80 6.02
C ILE A 313 -15.50 -18.78 5.01
N SER A 314 -16.78 -18.58 4.66
CA SER A 314 -17.44 -19.37 3.61
C SER A 314 -16.89 -19.06 2.22
N GLY A 315 -16.87 -20.06 1.33
CA GLY A 315 -16.44 -19.88 -0.07
C GLY A 315 -14.93 -19.86 -0.30
N ARG A 316 -14.10 -20.09 0.74
CA ARG A 316 -12.65 -20.32 0.62
C ARG A 316 -12.30 -21.80 0.60
N GLU A 317 -11.12 -22.12 0.05
CA GLU A 317 -10.55 -23.49 0.05
C GLU A 317 -10.31 -24.00 1.49
N VAL A 318 -9.74 -23.13 2.35
CA VAL A 318 -9.66 -23.36 3.79
C VAL A 318 -10.73 -22.49 4.44
N GLN A 319 -11.73 -23.14 5.03
CA GLN A 319 -12.90 -22.46 5.60
C GLN A 319 -12.69 -22.06 7.06
N ASN A 320 -11.87 -22.79 7.81
CA ASN A 320 -11.63 -22.56 9.23
C ASN A 320 -10.14 -22.62 9.55
N TRP A 321 -9.60 -21.61 10.23
CA TRP A 321 -8.24 -21.63 10.74
C TRP A 321 -8.04 -20.61 11.87
N VAL A 322 -6.97 -20.79 12.64
CA VAL A 322 -6.48 -19.79 13.60
C VAL A 322 -5.26 -19.10 13.00
N GLN A 323 -5.13 -17.79 13.16
CA GLN A 323 -3.89 -17.07 12.88
C GLN A 323 -3.69 -15.87 13.81
N PRO A 324 -2.44 -15.42 14.01
CA PRO A 324 -2.19 -14.11 14.58
C PRO A 324 -2.52 -12.99 13.57
N LEU A 325 -3.01 -11.87 14.09
CA LEU A 325 -3.16 -10.61 13.38
C LEU A 325 -2.66 -9.46 14.26
N PHE A 326 -2.13 -8.42 13.63
CA PHE A 326 -1.79 -7.16 14.27
C PHE A 326 -3.07 -6.31 14.35
N LYS A 327 -3.54 -6.03 15.56
CA LYS A 327 -4.75 -5.23 15.82
C LYS A 327 -4.37 -3.80 16.10
N ALA A 328 -4.77 -2.86 15.24
CA ALA A 328 -4.55 -1.44 15.46
C ALA A 328 -5.31 -0.93 16.70
N ILE A 329 -4.72 0.01 17.44
CA ILE A 329 -5.32 0.63 18.64
C ILE A 329 -6.05 1.95 18.32
N GLY A 330 -5.86 2.48 17.12
CA GLY A 330 -6.58 3.64 16.60
C GLY A 330 -6.39 3.78 15.09
N LYS A 331 -6.71 4.96 14.56
CA LYS A 331 -6.63 5.26 13.12
C LYS A 331 -5.37 6.07 12.83
N ALA A 332 -4.59 5.64 11.84
CA ALA A 332 -3.46 6.44 11.36
C ALA A 332 -3.95 7.56 10.42
N GLU A 333 -3.13 8.58 10.22
CA GLU A 333 -3.43 9.71 9.35
C GLU A 333 -2.33 9.90 8.30
N PHE A 334 -2.73 9.84 7.03
CA PHE A 334 -1.86 10.03 5.88
C PHE A 334 -2.35 11.22 5.05
N SER A 335 -1.48 12.21 4.82
CA SER A 335 -1.85 13.39 4.03
C SER A 335 -0.81 13.71 2.97
N LEU A 336 -1.28 14.04 1.76
CA LEU A 336 -0.46 14.59 0.70
C LEU A 336 -0.90 16.02 0.38
N MET A 337 -0.01 16.99 0.57
CA MET A 337 -0.23 18.36 0.16
C MET A 337 0.34 18.60 -1.23
N TYR A 338 -0.34 19.41 -2.03
CA TYR A 338 0.15 19.85 -3.32
C TYR A 338 -0.09 21.35 -3.54
N SER A 339 0.73 21.97 -4.38
CA SER A 339 0.59 23.36 -4.80
C SER A 339 0.72 23.46 -6.32
N ASP A 340 0.03 24.46 -6.90
CA ASP A 340 0.07 24.81 -8.31
C ASP A 340 0.74 26.20 -8.53
N ASP A 341 1.29 26.81 -7.47
CA ASP A 341 1.66 28.25 -7.45
C ASP A 341 2.77 28.63 -8.43
N SER A 342 3.59 27.66 -8.84
CA SER A 342 4.68 27.82 -9.82
C SER A 342 4.23 27.61 -11.27
N GLY A 343 2.94 27.35 -11.51
CA GLY A 343 2.40 26.93 -12.81
C GLY A 343 2.68 25.47 -13.15
N VAL A 344 3.27 24.72 -12.23
CA VAL A 344 3.51 23.28 -12.26
C VAL A 344 2.97 22.70 -10.96
N ARG A 345 2.25 21.58 -11.02
CA ARG A 345 1.82 20.91 -9.79
C ARG A 345 3.01 20.30 -9.07
N GLU A 346 3.23 20.68 -7.83
CA GLU A 346 4.27 20.13 -6.96
C GLU A 346 3.61 19.48 -5.74
N TYR A 347 4.12 18.33 -5.32
CA TYR A 347 3.67 17.58 -4.15
C TYR A 347 4.72 17.70 -3.05
N LEU A 348 4.28 17.92 -1.83
CA LEU A 348 5.15 17.95 -0.66
C LEU A 348 5.33 16.53 -0.12
N VAL A 349 6.53 16.00 -0.14
CA VAL A 349 6.87 14.67 0.39
C VAL A 349 7.97 14.78 1.43
N LYS A 350 8.18 13.74 2.23
CA LYS A 350 9.24 13.74 3.25
C LYS A 350 10.03 12.45 3.31
N ALA A 351 11.26 12.52 3.77
CA ALA A 351 12.04 11.34 4.11
C ALA A 351 11.54 10.74 5.44
N VAL A 352 11.13 9.47 5.42
CA VAL A 352 10.53 8.75 6.55
C VAL A 352 11.37 7.51 6.88
N PRO A 353 12.09 7.50 8.01
CA PRO A 353 12.71 6.30 8.53
C PRO A 353 11.70 5.49 9.37
N GLU A 354 11.55 4.20 9.07
CA GLU A 354 10.75 3.29 9.88
C GLU A 354 11.58 2.10 10.37
N ILE A 355 11.17 1.52 11.51
CA ILE A 355 11.92 0.46 12.18
C ILE A 355 12.13 -0.77 11.28
N GLY A 356 11.17 -1.09 10.40
CA GLY A 356 11.21 -2.21 9.48
C GLY A 356 11.80 -1.92 8.10
N THR A 357 12.13 -0.66 7.77
CA THR A 357 12.53 -0.26 6.41
C THR A 357 13.75 -1.03 5.91
N PHE A 358 13.77 -1.46 4.65
CA PHE A 358 14.90 -2.20 4.08
C PHE A 358 16.21 -1.42 4.14
N ASP A 359 16.23 -0.20 3.60
CA ASP A 359 17.42 0.65 3.46
C ASP A 359 17.34 1.94 4.28
N LYS A 360 16.96 1.81 5.55
CA LYS A 360 16.91 2.85 6.60
C LYS A 360 15.87 3.95 6.45
N VAL A 361 15.65 4.48 5.25
CA VAL A 361 14.74 5.59 4.97
C VAL A 361 14.14 5.47 3.57
N GLU A 362 12.87 5.80 3.44
CA GLU A 362 12.15 5.90 2.17
C GLU A 362 11.43 7.25 2.11
N ILE A 363 10.96 7.67 0.93
CA ILE A 363 10.13 8.86 0.78
C ILE A 363 8.67 8.50 1.08
N GLY A 364 8.09 9.21 2.03
CA GLY A 364 6.71 9.10 2.44
C GLY A 364 5.90 10.36 2.17
N PRO A 365 4.61 10.34 2.53
CA PRO A 365 3.70 11.45 2.28
C PRO A 365 4.02 12.65 3.18
N THR A 366 3.37 13.79 2.91
CA THR A 366 3.55 15.02 3.71
C THR A 366 3.35 14.75 5.20
N VAL A 367 2.27 14.03 5.53
CA VAL A 367 1.93 13.65 6.90
C VAL A 367 1.79 12.14 6.96
N GLN A 368 2.45 11.52 7.94
CA GLN A 368 2.37 10.09 8.23
C GLN A 368 2.37 9.93 9.75
N LEU A 369 1.19 9.90 10.35
CA LEU A 369 1.01 9.86 11.80
C LEU A 369 0.34 8.55 12.18
N GLU A 370 0.95 7.87 13.16
CA GLU A 370 0.38 6.67 13.77
C GLU A 370 -0.55 7.06 14.95
N PRO A 371 -1.46 6.19 15.40
CA PRO A 371 -2.46 6.54 16.42
C PRO A 371 -1.88 7.03 17.75
N SER A 372 -0.65 6.64 18.09
CA SER A 372 0.02 7.05 19.32
C SER A 372 0.67 8.44 19.25
N HIS A 373 0.72 9.06 18.06
CA HIS A 373 1.33 10.38 17.84
C HIS A 373 0.62 11.45 18.66
N ARG A 374 1.38 12.44 19.14
CA ARG A 374 0.86 13.55 19.95
C ARG A 374 1.19 14.87 19.26
N ASN A 375 0.24 15.79 19.26
CA ASN A 375 0.42 17.12 18.64
C ASN A 375 1.59 17.92 19.23
N GLU A 376 2.04 17.58 20.45
CA GLU A 376 3.23 18.16 21.08
C GLU A 376 4.53 17.82 20.32
N ASP A 377 4.55 16.70 19.60
CA ASP A 377 5.67 16.19 18.82
C ASP A 377 5.69 16.71 17.37
N ASP A 378 4.67 17.48 16.96
CA ASP A 378 4.50 17.95 15.59
C ASP A 378 5.66 18.82 15.12
N ASP A 379 6.07 18.63 13.87
CA ASP A 379 6.87 19.61 13.15
C ASP A 379 5.99 20.75 12.56
N PRO A 380 6.58 21.81 11.95
CA PRO A 380 5.78 22.92 11.38
C PRO A 380 4.76 22.49 10.32
N VAL A 381 5.05 21.45 9.53
CA VAL A 381 4.14 20.95 8.47
C VAL A 381 2.98 20.17 9.09
N GLU A 382 3.26 19.35 10.10
CA GLU A 382 2.24 18.58 10.84
C GLU A 382 1.29 19.52 11.62
N ARG A 383 1.82 20.59 12.24
CA ARG A 383 0.98 21.66 12.82
C ARG A 383 0.09 22.32 11.77
N TYR A 384 0.64 22.66 10.61
CA TYR A 384 -0.14 23.24 9.51
C TYR A 384 -1.25 22.30 9.04
N TYR A 385 -0.98 20.99 8.94
CA TYR A 385 -2.01 19.99 8.65
C TYR A 385 -3.14 19.98 9.68
N HIS A 386 -2.83 20.00 10.98
CA HIS A 386 -3.85 20.08 12.01
C HIS A 386 -4.65 21.39 11.93
N GLU A 387 -4.02 22.52 11.61
CA GLU A 387 -4.73 23.77 11.35
C GLU A 387 -5.71 23.66 10.16
N LEU A 388 -5.32 22.98 9.07
CA LEU A 388 -6.22 22.75 7.93
C LEU A 388 -7.46 21.96 8.37
N LEU A 389 -7.28 20.92 9.19
CA LEU A 389 -8.37 20.11 9.72
C LEU A 389 -9.28 20.93 10.66
N GLU A 390 -8.71 21.67 11.61
CA GLU A 390 -9.45 22.51 12.56
C GLU A 390 -10.27 23.60 11.85
N LYS A 391 -9.69 24.23 10.84
CA LYS A 391 -10.35 25.23 9.99
C LYS A 391 -11.34 24.61 9.00
N LYS A 392 -11.46 23.28 8.95
CA LYS A 392 -12.26 22.53 7.98
C LYS A 392 -11.96 22.94 6.55
N HIS A 393 -10.68 23.17 6.26
CA HIS A 393 -10.22 23.44 4.91
C HIS A 393 -10.63 22.28 4.00
N LYS A 394 -11.12 22.59 2.81
CA LYS A 394 -11.67 21.56 1.92
C LYS A 394 -10.53 20.73 1.33
N ALA A 395 -10.50 19.45 1.64
CA ALA A 395 -9.65 18.48 0.97
C ALA A 395 -10.23 18.11 -0.40
N ASP A 396 -9.37 17.81 -1.38
CA ASP A 396 -9.80 17.25 -2.67
C ASP A 396 -10.11 15.76 -2.55
N ILE A 397 -9.46 15.07 -1.60
CA ILE A 397 -9.73 13.71 -1.16
C ILE A 397 -9.74 13.70 0.37
N ASP A 398 -10.73 13.05 0.97
CA ASP A 398 -10.80 12.71 2.40
C ASP A 398 -11.58 11.39 2.51
N VAL A 399 -10.86 10.28 2.71
CA VAL A 399 -11.43 8.92 2.64
C VAL A 399 -10.78 8.00 3.68
N MET A 400 -11.57 7.11 4.26
CA MET A 400 -11.07 6.07 5.17
C MET A 400 -10.69 4.81 4.37
N LEU A 401 -9.43 4.38 4.48
CA LEU A 401 -8.94 3.19 3.80
C LEU A 401 -8.32 2.24 4.80
N SER A 402 -8.29 0.95 4.46
CA SER A 402 -7.69 -0.10 5.28
C SER A 402 -6.43 -0.67 4.67
N GLU A 403 -5.61 -1.27 5.54
CA GLU A 403 -4.41 -2.04 5.21
C GLU A 403 -4.74 -3.50 4.84
N GLU A 404 -3.74 -4.33 4.51
CA GLU A 404 -3.93 -5.74 4.11
C GLU A 404 -4.57 -6.58 5.23
N GLY A 405 -5.81 -7.03 5.01
CA GLY A 405 -6.54 -7.86 5.98
C GLY A 405 -5.94 -9.26 6.20
N GLY A 406 -4.95 -9.68 5.41
CA GLY A 406 -4.21 -10.91 5.65
C GLY A 406 -3.32 -10.89 6.90
N ARG A 407 -2.95 -9.69 7.40
CA ARG A 407 -2.04 -9.51 8.55
C ARG A 407 -2.53 -8.50 9.58
N PHE A 408 -3.34 -7.54 9.16
CA PHE A 408 -3.80 -6.44 10.00
C PHE A 408 -5.28 -6.58 10.27
N TYR A 409 -5.66 -6.72 11.54
CA TYR A 409 -7.06 -6.78 11.94
C TYR A 409 -7.63 -5.39 12.10
N HIS A 410 -8.53 -5.03 11.18
CA HIS A 410 -9.29 -3.78 11.18
C HIS A 410 -8.38 -2.54 11.31
N GLU A 411 -7.22 -2.57 10.67
CA GLU A 411 -6.34 -1.40 10.59
C GLU A 411 -6.85 -0.45 9.51
N GLU A 412 -7.25 0.74 9.94
CA GLU A 412 -7.89 1.78 9.13
C GLU A 412 -7.12 3.10 9.28
N ASN A 413 -7.05 3.88 8.22
CA ASN A 413 -6.36 5.16 8.17
C ASN A 413 -7.14 6.20 7.37
N ARG A 414 -7.05 7.46 7.81
CA ARG A 414 -7.63 8.60 7.11
C ARG A 414 -6.64 9.10 6.07
N ASN A 415 -7.07 9.16 4.81
CA ASN A 415 -6.24 9.59 3.69
C ASN A 415 -6.76 10.91 3.16
N THR A 416 -5.92 11.94 3.17
CA THR A 416 -6.29 13.28 2.72
C THR A 416 -5.36 13.80 1.63
N ILE A 417 -5.92 14.56 0.69
CA ILE A 417 -5.14 15.33 -0.28
C ILE A 417 -5.59 16.78 -0.24
N PHE A 418 -4.66 17.68 0.06
CA PHE A 418 -4.92 19.11 0.18
C PHE A 418 -4.19 19.92 -0.88
N LYS A 419 -4.92 20.81 -1.57
CA LYS A 419 -4.31 21.95 -2.25
C LYS A 419 -3.97 23.04 -1.23
N VAL A 420 -2.72 23.49 -1.25
CA VAL A 420 -2.18 24.50 -0.33
C VAL A 420 -1.39 25.58 -1.08
N ASN A 421 -1.18 26.72 -0.44
CA ASN A 421 -0.24 27.72 -0.93
C ASN A 421 1.16 27.41 -0.41
N LYS A 422 2.14 27.30 -1.30
CA LYS A 422 3.52 26.91 -0.97
C LYS A 422 4.18 27.85 0.04
N LYS A 423 3.75 29.12 0.09
CA LYS A 423 4.27 30.14 1.02
C LYS A 423 3.73 30.01 2.44
N ASP A 424 2.59 29.34 2.61
CA ASP A 424 1.95 29.15 3.91
C ASP A 424 2.52 27.92 4.65
N VAL A 425 3.27 27.06 3.94
CA VAL A 425 3.85 25.83 4.48
C VAL A 425 5.32 26.06 4.80
N GLU A 426 5.64 26.21 6.08
CA GLU A 426 7.02 26.20 6.56
C GLU A 426 7.55 24.75 6.55
N ILE A 427 8.55 24.47 5.71
CA ILE A 427 9.14 23.13 5.57
C ILE A 427 10.52 23.06 6.22
N THR A 428 10.87 21.88 6.74
CA THR A 428 12.24 21.58 7.20
C THR A 428 13.04 20.83 6.13
N ASP A 429 14.31 20.53 6.40
CA ASP A 429 15.23 19.87 5.47
C ASP A 429 14.83 18.46 5.01
N LYS A 430 14.00 17.75 5.80
CA LYS A 430 13.47 16.42 5.46
C LYS A 430 12.33 16.44 4.44
N TYR A 431 11.84 17.62 4.06
CA TYR A 431 10.70 17.82 3.17
C TYR A 431 11.13 18.33 1.80
N PHE A 432 10.43 17.89 0.75
CA PHE A 432 10.74 18.22 -0.63
C PHE A 432 9.46 18.50 -1.41
N TRP A 433 9.43 19.63 -2.11
CA TRP A 433 8.44 19.86 -3.17
C TRP A 433 8.96 19.21 -4.45
N VAL A 434 8.18 18.28 -5.00
CA VAL A 434 8.56 17.52 -6.20
C VAL A 434 7.38 17.41 -7.16
N ASN A 435 7.66 17.40 -8.46
CA ASN A 435 6.63 17.17 -9.46
C ASN A 435 6.23 15.67 -9.53
N TYR A 436 5.13 15.36 -10.21
CA TYR A 436 4.63 14.01 -10.38
C TYR A 436 5.63 13.12 -11.12
N SER A 437 6.31 13.65 -12.14
CA SER A 437 7.29 12.87 -12.91
C SER A 437 8.45 12.36 -12.05
N THR A 438 8.92 13.15 -11.08
CA THR A 438 9.89 12.72 -10.07
C THR A 438 9.36 11.54 -9.27
N LEU A 439 8.14 11.64 -8.73
CA LEU A 439 7.54 10.55 -7.94
C LEU A 439 7.30 9.30 -8.80
N ASN A 440 6.78 9.45 -10.01
CA ASN A 440 6.53 8.33 -10.90
C ASN A 440 7.81 7.60 -11.30
N MET A 441 8.91 8.34 -11.53
CA MET A 441 10.25 7.79 -11.76
C MET A 441 10.74 6.99 -10.55
N LEU A 442 10.61 7.53 -9.33
CA LEU A 442 11.05 6.85 -8.11
C LEU A 442 10.25 5.57 -7.83
N ILE A 443 8.96 5.51 -8.20
CA ILE A 443 8.17 4.26 -8.10
C ILE A 443 8.67 3.17 -9.05
N GLN A 444 9.40 3.54 -10.12
CA GLN A 444 10.03 2.56 -11.00
C GLN A 444 11.31 1.97 -10.41
N VAL A 445 11.74 2.45 -9.25
CA VAL A 445 12.93 1.98 -8.54
C VAL A 445 12.51 1.45 -7.18
N ASN A 446 13.08 0.31 -6.79
CA ASN A 446 12.75 -0.31 -5.52
C ASN A 446 13.23 0.51 -4.31
N ASN A 447 12.54 0.38 -3.18
CA ASN A 447 12.91 0.96 -1.88
C ASN A 447 13.12 2.49 -1.90
N CYS A 448 12.41 3.21 -2.77
CA CYS A 448 12.50 4.68 -2.87
C CYS A 448 11.29 5.36 -2.23
N ILE A 449 10.08 4.88 -2.50
CA ILE A 449 8.81 5.44 -2.02
C ILE A 449 8.10 4.39 -1.16
N ASN A 450 7.69 4.78 0.05
CA ASN A 450 7.00 3.90 0.97
C ASN A 450 5.53 3.65 0.56
N ILE A 451 4.92 2.65 1.19
CA ILE A 451 3.58 2.21 0.78
C ILE A 451 2.48 3.24 1.03
N GLN A 452 2.63 4.07 2.06
CA GLN A 452 1.69 5.13 2.41
C GLN A 452 1.64 6.20 1.31
N LEU A 453 2.80 6.63 0.80
CA LEU A 453 2.84 7.57 -0.32
C LEU A 453 2.35 6.91 -1.62
N ARG A 454 2.70 5.66 -1.90
CA ARG A 454 2.16 4.93 -3.06
C ARG A 454 0.63 4.87 -3.04
N ASN A 455 0.05 4.60 -1.88
CA ASN A 455 -1.40 4.61 -1.69
C ASN A 455 -2.01 5.99 -1.99
N LEU A 456 -1.45 7.08 -1.44
CA LEU A 456 -1.94 8.44 -1.72
C LEU A 456 -1.77 8.84 -3.20
N LEU A 457 -0.68 8.45 -3.85
CA LEU A 457 -0.47 8.69 -5.28
C LEU A 457 -1.49 7.94 -6.15
N SER A 458 -1.96 6.77 -5.69
CA SER A 458 -3.05 6.04 -6.34
C SER A 458 -4.40 6.76 -6.24
N LEU A 459 -4.60 7.68 -5.29
CA LEU A 459 -5.83 8.46 -5.12
C LEU A 459 -5.86 9.74 -5.97
N LEU A 460 -4.75 10.11 -6.60
CA LEU A 460 -4.71 11.29 -7.46
C LEU A 460 -5.70 11.14 -8.62
N LYS A 461 -6.26 12.29 -9.02
CA LYS A 461 -7.18 12.48 -10.15
C LYS A 461 -6.45 13.19 -11.31
N LEU A 462 -6.96 12.98 -12.53
CA LEU A 462 -6.51 13.71 -13.73
C LEU A 462 -7.02 15.16 -13.74
#